data_AF-A0AAW4EL27-F1
#
_entry.id   AF-A0AAW4EL27-F1
#
_cell.length_a   1.000
_cell.length_b   1.000
_cell.length_c   1.000
_cell.angle_alpha   90.00
_cell.angle_beta   90.00
_cell.angle_gamma   90.00
#
_symmetry.space_group_name_H-M   'P 1'
#
loop_
_entity.id
_entity.type
_entity.pdbx_description
1 polymer ?
#
loop_
_entity_poly.entity_id
_entity_poly.type
_entity_poly.pdbx_seq_one_letter_code
_entity_poly.pdbx_strand_id
1 'polypeptide(L)'
;MATTIENYFQPGWREQMHTCAACEWKGNARAMVMELDEDATEYDCPVCENPLLVVMHPDMAQVQAAAAEGNAEAQEQLDIIASFPRPD
;
A
#
# COMPACT_ATOMS: atom_id res chain seq x y z
N MET A 1 5.27 -7.24 15.83
CA MET A 1 5.99 -6.63 14.69
C MET A 1 4.98 -6.45 13.57
N ALA A 2 4.98 -5.29 12.91
CA ALA A 2 4.11 -5.04 11.77
C ALA A 2 4.50 -5.94 10.58
N THR A 3 3.54 -6.25 9.72
CA THR A 3 3.80 -6.93 8.45
C THR A 3 4.25 -5.89 7.43
N THR A 4 5.35 -6.12 6.72
CA THR A 4 5.82 -5.21 5.66
C THR A 4 5.49 -5.78 4.27
N ILE A 5 4.96 -4.92 3.40
CA ILE A 5 4.65 -5.19 2.00
C ILE A 5 5.63 -4.41 1.12
N GLU A 6 6.63 -5.12 0.60
CA GLU A 6 7.67 -4.54 -0.26
C GLU A 6 7.20 -4.29 -1.71
N ASN A 7 6.15 -5.00 -2.14
CA ASN A 7 5.56 -4.85 -3.46
C ASN A 7 4.11 -4.39 -3.33
N TYR A 8 3.87 -3.10 -3.57
CA TYR A 8 2.55 -2.48 -3.54
C TYR A 8 1.52 -3.21 -4.42
N PHE A 9 1.93 -3.76 -5.56
CA PHE A 9 1.03 -4.42 -6.51
C PHE A 9 0.79 -5.90 -6.21
N GLN A 10 1.35 -6.45 -5.11
CA GLN A 10 1.06 -7.83 -4.76
C GLN A 10 -0.44 -8.01 -4.44
N PRO A 11 -1.09 -9.06 -4.93
CA PRO A 11 -2.53 -9.21 -4.75
C PRO A 11 -2.90 -9.51 -3.29
N GLY A 12 -4.03 -8.97 -2.84
CA GLY A 12 -4.72 -9.41 -1.61
C GLY A 12 -4.21 -8.80 -0.31
N TRP A 13 -3.17 -7.97 -0.30
CA TRP A 13 -2.68 -7.37 0.95
C TRP A 13 -3.71 -6.43 1.59
N ARG A 14 -4.57 -5.77 0.80
CA ARG A 14 -5.63 -4.88 1.29
C ARG A 14 -6.74 -5.65 2.02
N GLU A 15 -7.00 -6.87 1.57
CA GLU A 15 -8.04 -7.76 2.12
C GLU A 15 -7.52 -8.66 3.25
N GLN A 16 -6.20 -8.77 3.41
CA GLN A 16 -5.57 -9.58 4.43
C GLN A 16 -6.09 -9.21 5.83
N MET A 17 -6.45 -10.22 6.62
CA MET A 17 -6.88 -10.02 8.00
C MET A 17 -5.68 -9.97 8.93
N HIS A 18 -5.62 -8.93 9.76
CA HIS A 18 -4.60 -8.75 10.80
C HIS A 18 -5.22 -8.92 12.18
N THR A 19 -4.42 -9.37 13.12
CA THR A 19 -4.75 -9.37 14.55
C THR A 19 -3.71 -8.51 15.27
N CYS A 20 -4.16 -7.49 15.98
CA CYS A 20 -3.28 -6.65 16.79
C CYS A 20 -2.76 -7.46 17.98
N ALA A 21 -1.44 -7.57 18.12
CA ALA A 21 -0.83 -8.27 19.24
C ALA A 21 -0.97 -7.52 20.58
N ALA A 22 -1.24 -6.21 20.54
CA ALA A 22 -1.33 -5.37 21.74
C ALA A 22 -2.75 -5.33 22.35
N CYS A 23 -3.81 -5.37 21.52
CA CYS A 23 -5.20 -5.23 21.99
C CYS A 23 -6.18 -6.24 21.38
N GLU A 24 -5.69 -7.24 20.65
CA GLU A 24 -6.47 -8.33 20.03
C GLU A 24 -7.49 -7.92 18.97
N TRP A 25 -7.54 -6.64 18.60
CA TRP A 25 -8.38 -6.14 17.51
C TRP A 25 -8.12 -6.89 16.19
N LYS A 26 -9.17 -7.12 15.40
CA LYS A 26 -9.10 -7.83 14.12
C LYS A 26 -9.77 -7.06 13.00
N GLY A 27 -9.07 -6.93 11.88
CA GLY A 27 -9.58 -6.26 10.68
C GLY A 27 -8.56 -6.30 9.55
N ASN A 28 -8.96 -5.79 8.39
CA ASN A 28 -8.07 -5.61 7.23
C ASN A 28 -7.62 -4.14 7.12
N ALA A 29 -6.79 -3.83 6.12
CA ALA A 29 -6.22 -2.51 5.94
C ALA A 29 -7.27 -1.38 5.86
N ARG A 30 -8.49 -1.67 5.34
CA ARG A 30 -9.58 -0.67 5.25
C ARG A 30 -10.16 -0.26 6.60
N ALA A 31 -9.97 -1.08 7.64
CA ALA A 31 -10.45 -0.81 8.99
C ALA A 31 -9.36 -0.23 9.91
N MET A 32 -8.16 -0.01 9.38
CA MET A 32 -7.01 0.55 10.09
C MET A 32 -6.94 2.07 9.89
N VAL A 33 -6.17 2.73 10.75
CA VAL A 33 -5.80 4.14 10.57
C VAL A 33 -4.64 4.19 9.59
N MET A 34 -4.76 5.00 8.54
CA MET A 34 -3.73 5.16 7.52
C MET A 34 -2.88 6.39 7.82
N GLU A 35 -1.57 6.19 7.92
CA GLU A 35 -0.58 7.26 8.00
C GLU A 35 0.30 7.23 6.74
N LEU A 36 0.54 8.40 6.16
CA LEU A 36 1.30 8.57 4.92
C LEU A 36 2.69 9.12 5.26
N ASP A 37 3.71 8.32 4.95
CA ASP A 37 5.12 8.73 4.99
C ASP A 37 5.65 8.99 3.58
N GLU A 38 6.93 9.38 3.49
CA GLU A 38 7.60 9.62 2.21
C GLU A 38 7.69 8.33 1.36
N ASP A 39 8.22 7.26 1.96
CA ASP A 39 8.54 6.01 1.26
C ASP A 39 7.49 4.90 1.45
N ALA A 40 6.57 5.08 2.39
CA ALA A 40 5.61 4.04 2.76
C ALA A 40 4.28 4.63 3.26
N THR A 41 3.27 3.77 3.29
CA THR A 41 2.03 3.99 4.04
C THR A 41 2.01 3.04 5.23
N GLU A 42 1.89 3.57 6.43
CA GLU A 42 1.69 2.80 7.67
C GLU A 42 0.19 2.65 7.95
N TYR A 43 -0.20 1.47 8.44
CA TYR A 43 -1.56 1.15 8.82
C TYR A 43 -1.59 0.66 10.27
N ASP A 44 -2.23 1.47 11.10
CA ASP A 44 -2.26 1.31 12.55
C ASP A 44 -3.54 0.71 13.05
N CYS A 45 -3.43 0.04 14.19
CA CYS A 45 -4.58 -0.44 14.92
C CYS A 45 -5.48 0.75 15.34
N PRO A 46 -6.78 0.76 14.99
CA PRO A 46 -7.67 1.88 15.31
C PRO A 46 -8.01 2.01 16.80
N VAL A 47 -7.55 1.08 17.64
CA VAL A 47 -7.86 1.04 19.08
C VAL A 47 -6.68 1.53 19.91
N CYS A 48 -5.46 1.19 19.52
CA CYS A 48 -4.27 1.40 20.35
C CYS A 48 -3.08 1.98 19.57
N GLU A 49 -3.28 2.34 18.30
CA GLU A 49 -2.28 2.98 17.44
C GLU A 49 -1.00 2.14 17.25
N ASN A 50 -1.02 0.85 17.60
CA ASN A 50 0.10 -0.03 17.35
C ASN A 50 0.16 -0.37 15.84
N PRO A 51 1.32 -0.23 15.18
CA PRO A 51 1.46 -0.54 13.77
C PRO A 51 1.26 -2.01 13.45
N LEU A 52 0.42 -2.26 12.44
CA LEU A 52 0.03 -3.60 12.01
C LEU A 52 0.56 -3.95 10.63
N LEU A 53 0.65 -2.96 9.75
CA LEU A 53 1.01 -3.15 8.35
C LEU A 53 1.76 -1.91 7.83
N VAL A 54 2.85 -2.12 7.12
CA VAL A 54 3.60 -1.08 6.40
C VAL A 54 3.65 -1.47 4.94
N VAL A 55 3.31 -0.55 4.03
CA VAL A 55 3.28 -0.78 2.59
C VAL A 55 4.21 0.19 1.90
N MET A 56 5.27 -0.34 1.29
CA MET A 56 6.23 0.47 0.55
C MET A 56 5.57 1.07 -0.69
N HIS A 57 5.81 2.35 -0.94
CA HIS A 57 5.35 3.02 -2.16
C HIS A 57 6.09 2.44 -3.38
N PRO A 58 5.40 2.21 -4.50
CA PRO A 58 6.03 1.63 -5.66
C PRO A 58 6.97 2.64 -6.32
N ASP A 59 8.13 2.18 -6.76
CA ASP A 59 8.97 2.95 -7.69
C ASP A 59 8.45 2.84 -9.13
N MET A 60 8.99 3.66 -10.03
CA MET A 60 8.60 3.64 -11.44
C MET A 60 8.82 2.29 -12.13
N ALA A 61 9.82 1.51 -11.72
CA ALA A 61 10.09 0.21 -12.31
C ALA A 61 9.02 -0.82 -11.92
N GLN A 62 8.57 -0.80 -10.65
CA GLN A 62 7.49 -1.63 -10.15
C GLN A 62 6.15 -1.28 -10.83
N VAL A 63 5.84 0.00 -11.02
CA VAL A 63 4.62 0.42 -11.75
C VAL A 63 4.65 -0.10 -13.19
N GLN A 64 5.77 0.06 -13.89
CA GLN A 64 5.91 -0.41 -15.28
C GLN A 64 5.81 -1.93 -15.40
N ALA A 65 6.45 -2.67 -14.49
CA ALA A 65 6.39 -4.12 -14.47
C ALA A 65 4.95 -4.60 -14.22
N ALA A 66 4.29 -4.09 -13.18
CA ALA A 66 2.91 -4.47 -12.86
C ALA A 66 1.93 -4.13 -13.99
N ALA A 67 2.10 -2.98 -14.65
CA ALA A 67 1.26 -2.60 -15.78
C ALA A 67 1.44 -3.54 -16.99
N ALA A 68 2.69 -3.96 -17.26
CA ALA A 68 3.01 -4.94 -18.30
C ALA A 68 2.45 -6.34 -17.99
N GLU A 69 2.33 -6.68 -16.70
CA GLU A 69 1.68 -7.90 -16.22
C GLU A 69 0.14 -7.82 -16.23
N GLY A 70 -0.44 -6.67 -16.60
CA GLY A 70 -1.89 -6.47 -16.73
C GLY A 70 -2.58 -5.97 -15.46
N ASN A 71 -1.83 -5.42 -14.50
CA ASN A 71 -2.42 -4.77 -13.33
C ASN A 71 -3.11 -3.46 -13.73
N ALA A 72 -4.43 -3.37 -13.56
CA ALA A 72 -5.23 -2.22 -13.96
C ALA A 72 -4.86 -0.94 -13.19
N GLU A 73 -4.60 -1.04 -11.88
CA GLU A 73 -4.18 0.11 -11.06
C GLU A 73 -2.84 0.68 -11.54
N ALA A 74 -1.88 -0.19 -11.86
CA ALA A 74 -0.58 0.22 -12.39
C ALA A 74 -0.72 0.90 -13.78
N GLN A 75 -1.62 0.39 -14.64
CA GLN A 75 -1.90 1.00 -15.94
C GLN A 75 -2.50 2.39 -15.78
N GLU A 76 -3.48 2.56 -14.88
CA GLU A 76 -4.06 3.87 -14.57
C GLU A 76 -3.02 4.85 -14.03
N GLN A 77 -2.09 4.39 -13.18
CA GLN A 77 -1.00 5.23 -12.69
C GLN A 77 -0.09 5.72 -13.82
N LEU A 78 0.26 4.85 -14.77
CA LEU A 78 1.06 5.26 -15.94
C LEU A 78 0.31 6.27 -16.82
N ASP A 79 -1.00 6.09 -17.02
CA ASP A 79 -1.82 7.02 -17.78
C ASP A 79 -1.88 8.40 -17.11
N ILE A 80 -2.02 8.43 -15.77
CA ILE A 80 -1.96 9.67 -14.98
C ILE A 80 -0.61 10.36 -15.19
N ILE A 81 0.50 9.63 -15.06
CA ILE A 81 1.85 10.19 -15.24
C ILE A 81 2.04 10.73 -16.67
N ALA A 82 1.57 9.99 -17.68
CA ALA A 82 1.67 10.39 -19.08
C ALA A 82 0.82 11.63 -19.42
N SER A 83 -0.21 11.93 -18.61
CA SER A 83 -1.08 13.09 -18.79
C SER A 83 -0.43 14.42 -18.37
N PHE A 84 0.65 14.39 -17.57
CA PHE A 84 1.35 15.59 -17.16
C PHE A 84 2.26 16.10 -18.29
N PRO A 85 2.18 17.39 -18.66
CA PRO A 85 3.11 17.98 -19.61
C PRO A 85 4.53 17.89 -19.05
N ARG A 86 5.46 17.40 -19.87
CA ARG A 86 6.87 17.38 -19.48
C ARG A 86 7.39 18.82 -19.45
N PRO A 87 8.13 19.24 -18.42
CA PRO A 87 8.82 20.52 -18.46
C PRO A 87 9.82 20.49 -19.63
N ASP A 88 9.80 21.56 -20.43
CA ASP A 88 10.73 21.80 -21.55
C ASP A 88 12.20 21.85 -21.09
#